data_AF-A4HXZ0-F1
#
_entry.id   AF-A4HXZ0-F1
#
_cell.length_a   1.000
_cell.length_b   1.000
_cell.length_c   1.000
_cell.angle_alpha   90.00
_cell.angle_beta   90.00
_cell.angle_gamma   90.00
#
_symmetry.space_group_name_H-M   'P 1'
#
loop_
_entity.id
_entity.type
_entity.pdbx_description
1 polymer ?
#
loop_
_entity_poly.entity_id
_entity_poly.type
_entity_poly.pdbx_seq_one_letter_code
_entity_poly.pdbx_strand_id
1 'polypeptide(L)'
;MGYDSCATCCAIFSLLGIVHLVLFGRMFSEKAISFAIMAVEHGWDGETKAKACYNGAIIYTVTLFLSVLARVYFRRNDAAKAALLHAQHIEEIQGLLVPPTMSTGSSQH
;
A
#
# COMPACT_ATOMS: atom_id res chain seq x y z
N MET A 1 -14.07 5.78 -3.56
CA MET A 1 -12.60 5.97 -3.46
C MET A 1 -11.97 4.60 -3.34
N GLY A 2 -11.09 4.21 -4.28
CA GLY A 2 -10.55 2.85 -4.35
C GLY A 2 -9.44 2.61 -3.32
N TYR A 3 -9.30 1.37 -2.86
CA TYR A 3 -8.23 0.95 -1.93
C TYR A 3 -6.83 1.33 -2.44
N ASP A 4 -6.62 1.37 -3.76
CA ASP A 4 -5.40 1.85 -4.40
C ASP A 4 -5.05 3.30 -4.07
N SER A 5 -6.06 4.19 -4.03
CA SER A 5 -5.86 5.60 -3.70
C SER A 5 -5.41 5.77 -2.26
N CYS A 6 -5.98 4.98 -1.34
CA CYS A 6 -5.62 4.97 0.07
C CYS A 6 -4.20 4.42 0.27
N ALA A 7 -3.86 3.28 -0.34
CA ALA A 7 -2.52 2.71 -0.24
C ALA A 7 -1.46 3.68 -0.81
N THR A 8 -1.78 4.40 -1.88
CA THR A 8 -0.89 5.39 -2.49
C THR A 8 -0.71 6.61 -1.59
N CYS A 9 -1.77 7.17 -1.01
CA CYS A 9 -1.63 8.32 -0.12
C CYS A 9 -0.88 7.95 1.17
N CYS A 10 -1.14 6.78 1.77
CA CYS A 10 -0.41 6.28 2.92
C CYS A 10 1.09 6.11 2.63
N ALA A 11 1.44 5.60 1.44
CA ALA A 11 2.84 5.48 1.03
C ALA A 11 3.51 6.85 0.88
N ILE A 12 2.85 7.83 0.27
CA ILE A 12 3.39 9.19 0.10
C ILE A 12 3.57 9.88 1.46
N PHE A 13 2.57 9.85 2.33
CA PHE A 13 2.68 10.42 3.67
C PHE A 13 3.78 9.74 4.49
N SER A 14 3.94 8.42 4.33
CA SER A 14 5.02 7.70 5.00
C SER A 14 6.40 8.12 4.48
N LEU A 15 6.58 8.30 3.16
CA LEU A 15 7.83 8.83 2.60
C LEU A 15 8.15 10.22 3.16
N LEU A 16 7.17 11.13 3.15
CA LEU A 16 7.37 12.47 3.68
C LEU A 16 7.73 12.44 5.17
N GLY A 17 7.04 11.61 5.96
CA GLY A 17 7.34 11.41 7.38
C GLY A 17 8.76 10.91 7.62
N ILE A 18 9.22 9.90 6.86
CA ILE A 18 10.58 9.36 6.96
C ILE A 18 11.61 10.46 6.67
N VAL A 19 11.46 11.18 5.55
CA VAL A 19 12.41 12.21 5.14
C VAL A 19 12.50 13.31 6.20
N HIS A 20 11.37 13.81 6.70
CA HIS A 20 11.36 14.85 7.73
C HIS A 20 11.99 14.37 9.03
N LEU A 21 11.67 13.16 9.48
CA LEU A 21 12.21 12.62 10.72
C LEU A 21 13.72 12.35 10.63
N VAL A 22 14.21 11.87 9.49
CA VAL A 22 15.66 11.70 9.28
C VAL A 22 16.37 13.06 9.27
N LEU A 23 15.81 14.06 8.58
CA LEU A 23 16.37 15.42 8.57
C LEU A 23 16.37 16.06 9.96
N PHE A 24 15.25 15.97 10.70
CA PHE A 24 15.18 16.48 12.07
C PHE A 24 16.12 15.73 13.00
N GLY A 25 16.21 14.40 12.88
CA GLY A 25 17.16 13.59 13.65
C GLY A 25 18.61 14.02 13.41
N ARG A 26 18.97 14.30 12.15
CA ARG A 26 20.29 14.85 11.79
C ARG A 26 20.52 16.23 12.37
N MET A 27 19.56 17.15 12.23
CA MET A 27 19.68 18.50 12.77
C MET A 27 19.82 18.53 14.29
N PHE A 28 19.11 17.66 15.02
CA PHE A 28 19.27 17.49 16.46
C PHE A 28 20.64 16.90 16.83
N SER A 29 21.13 15.92 16.06
CA SER A 29 22.43 15.28 16.30
C SER A 29 23.61 16.21 16.02
N GLU A 30 23.53 17.03 14.97
CA GLU A 30 24.60 17.95 14.55
C GLU A 30 24.52 19.32 15.25
N LYS A 31 23.57 19.50 16.18
CA LYS A 31 23.32 20.75 16.92
C LYS A 31 23.17 21.95 15.97
N ALA A 32 22.44 21.76 14.88
CA ALA A 32 22.15 22.83 13.93
C ALA A 32 21.50 24.01 14.66
N ILE A 33 21.89 25.25 14.32
CA ILE A 33 21.58 26.47 15.08
C ILE A 33 20.07 26.57 15.42
N SER A 34 19.20 26.32 14.45
CA SER A 34 17.74 26.38 14.61
C SER A 34 17.22 25.40 15.68
N PHE A 35 17.79 24.20 15.73
CA PHE A 35 17.39 23.16 16.68
C PHE A 35 18.15 23.25 18.00
N ALA A 36 19.36 23.81 18.01
CA ALA A 36 20.10 24.10 19.23
C ALA A 36 19.38 25.15 20.07
N ILE A 37 18.84 26.21 19.45
CA ILE A 37 18.04 27.22 20.14
C ILE A 37 16.79 26.58 20.76
N MET A 38 16.03 25.82 19.97
CA MET A 38 14.85 25.10 20.46
C MET A 38 15.19 24.12 21.60
N ALA A 39 16.32 23.42 21.49
CA ALA A 39 16.77 22.46 22.49
C ALA A 39 17.11 23.16 23.82
N VAL A 40 17.79 24.31 23.77
CA VAL A 40 18.07 25.11 24.97
C VAL A 40 16.79 25.69 25.56
N GLU A 41 15.92 26.25 24.73
CA GLU A 41 14.66 26.87 25.16
C GLU A 41 13.73 25.88 25.87
N HIS A 42 13.67 24.63 25.39
CA HIS A 42 12.83 23.59 25.97
C HIS A 42 13.56 22.65 26.94
N GLY A 43 14.86 22.87 27.20
CA GLY A 43 15.69 21.99 28.01
C GLY A 43 15.80 20.56 27.47
N TRP A 44 15.74 20.39 26.15
CA TRP A 44 15.83 19.08 25.51
C TRP A 44 17.27 18.65 25.32
N ASP A 45 17.53 17.37 25.62
CA ASP A 45 18.74 16.71 25.14
C ASP A 45 18.60 16.40 23.64
N GLY A 46 19.44 17.03 22.84
CA GLY A 46 19.47 16.87 21.39
C GLY A 46 19.74 15.43 20.96
N GLU A 47 20.56 14.68 21.70
CA GLU A 47 20.89 13.29 21.34
C GLU A 47 19.69 12.36 21.56
N THR A 48 18.99 12.53 22.68
CA THR A 48 17.74 11.81 22.98
C THR A 48 16.64 12.16 21.96
N LYS A 49 16.50 13.43 21.57
CA LYS A 49 15.53 13.83 20.54
C LYS A 49 15.88 13.30 19.16
N ALA A 50 17.15 13.29 18.79
CA ALA A 50 17.60 12.67 17.55
C ALA A 50 17.24 11.18 17.50
N LYS A 51 17.49 10.43 18.58
CA LYS A 51 17.07 9.02 18.71
C LYS A 51 15.55 8.85 18.58
N ALA A 52 14.76 9.74 19.18
CA ALA A 52 13.31 9.71 19.03
C ALA A 52 12.87 9.94 17.57
N CYS A 53 13.50 10.87 16.86
CA CYS A 53 13.25 11.10 15.43
C CYS A 53 13.60 9.87 14.59
N TYR A 54 14.75 9.24 14.82
CA TYR A 54 15.14 8.03 14.09
C TYR A 54 14.22 6.84 14.39
N ASN A 55 13.82 6.65 15.65
CA ASN A 55 12.83 5.63 16.00
C ASN A 55 11.49 5.88 15.31
N GLY A 56 11.04 7.13 15.24
CA GLY A 56 9.87 7.51 14.45
C GLY A 56 10.04 7.15 12.98
N ALA A 57 11.21 7.45 12.39
CA ALA A 57 11.48 7.13 10.98
C ALA A 57 11.42 5.62 10.71
N ILE A 58 11.88 4.79 11.66
CA ILE A 58 11.76 3.32 11.57
C ILE A 58 10.29 2.91 11.52
N ILE A 59 9.45 3.46 12.41
CA ILE A 59 8.00 3.16 12.42
C ILE A 59 7.36 3.54 11.07
N TYR A 60 7.64 4.75 10.56
CA TYR A 60 7.12 5.15 9.25
C TYR A 60 7.65 4.28 8.11
N THR A 61 8.86 3.75 8.21
CA THR A 61 9.41 2.78 7.23
C THR A 61 8.62 1.48 7.24
N VAL A 62 8.23 0.98 8.41
CA VAL A 62 7.37 -0.21 8.53
C VAL A 62 5.99 0.06 7.93
N THR A 63 5.38 1.21 8.24
CA THR A 63 4.08 1.60 7.67
C THR A 63 4.14 1.74 6.15
N LEU A 64 5.22 2.30 5.62
CA LEU A 64 5.48 2.37 4.19
C LEU A 64 5.57 0.98 3.58
N PHE A 65 6.34 0.08 4.19
CA PHE A 65 6.49 -1.29 3.71
C PHE A 65 5.13 -2.02 3.64
N LEU A 66 4.32 -1.91 4.68
CA LEU A 66 2.97 -2.48 4.70
C LEU A 66 2.06 -1.85 3.63
N SER A 67 2.14 -0.53 3.42
CA SER A 67 1.34 0.16 2.40
C SER A 67 1.73 -0.27 0.97
N VAL A 68 3.02 -0.46 0.72
CA VAL A 68 3.54 -0.95 -0.56
C VAL A 68 3.14 -2.40 -0.78
N LEU A 69 3.28 -3.27 0.23
CA LEU A 69 2.82 -4.66 0.15
C LEU A 69 1.32 -4.76 -0.10
N ALA A 70 0.51 -3.95 0.60
CA ALA A 70 -0.93 -3.89 0.38
C ALA A 70 -1.24 -3.47 -1.06
N ARG A 71 -0.55 -2.47 -1.60
CA ARG A 71 -0.73 -2.04 -3.00
C ARG A 71 -0.37 -3.16 -3.99
N VAL A 72 0.75 -3.84 -3.78
CA VAL A 72 1.17 -4.97 -4.64
C VAL A 72 0.16 -6.11 -4.55
N TYR A 73 -0.31 -6.41 -3.35
CA TYR A 73 -1.31 -7.45 -3.10
C TYR A 73 -2.64 -7.13 -3.79
N PHE A 74 -3.18 -5.92 -3.60
CA PHE A 74 -4.44 -5.53 -4.24
C PHE A 74 -4.33 -5.52 -5.75
N ARG A 75 -3.25 -4.98 -6.32
CA ARG A 75 -3.03 -5.02 -7.78
C ARG A 75 -2.96 -6.44 -8.33
N ARG A 76 -2.32 -7.37 -7.62
CA ARG A 76 -2.26 -8.78 -8.02
C ARG A 76 -3.63 -9.46 -7.88
N ASN A 77 -4.35 -9.16 -6.81
CA ASN A 77 -5.68 -9.71 -6.56
C ASN A 77 -6.70 -9.23 -7.61
N ASP A 78 -6.64 -7.95 -8.00
CA ASP A 78 -7.50 -7.40 -9.04
C ASP A 78 -7.19 -7.98 -10.41
N ALA A 79 -5.90 -8.19 -10.73
CA ALA A 79 -5.50 -8.89 -11.96
C ALA A 79 -5.99 -10.34 -12.00
N ALA A 80 -5.88 -11.06 -10.87
CA ALA A 80 -6.40 -12.43 -10.77
C ALA A 80 -7.93 -12.47 -10.91
N LYS A 81 -8.64 -11.55 -10.25
CA LYS A 81 -10.09 -11.45 -10.34
C LYS A 81 -10.55 -11.11 -11.76
N ALA A 82 -9.85 -10.21 -12.45
CA ALA A 82 -10.12 -9.88 -13.85
C ALA A 82 -9.92 -11.10 -14.76
N ALA A 83 -8.86 -11.89 -14.55
CA ALA A 83 -8.61 -13.10 -15.32
C ALA A 83 -9.72 -14.15 -15.10
N LEU A 84 -10.18 -14.34 -13.87
CA LEU A 84 -11.28 -15.26 -13.57
C LEU A 84 -12.61 -14.81 -14.19
N LEU A 85 -12.93 -13.51 -14.11
CA LEU A 85 -14.13 -12.96 -14.75
C LEU A 85 -14.10 -13.11 -16.28
N HIS A 86 -12.94 -12.90 -16.90
CA HIS A 86 -12.79 -13.14 -18.34
C HIS A 86 -12.95 -14.62 -18.70
N ALA A 87 -12.41 -15.54 -17.91
CA ALA A 87 -12.60 -16.97 -18.13
C ALA A 87 -14.09 -17.35 -18.03
N GLN A 88 -14.78 -16.88 -16.99
CA GLN A 88 -16.21 -17.14 -16.81
C GLN A 88 -17.04 -16.55 -17.97
N HIS A 89 -16.74 -15.33 -18.41
CA HIS A 89 -17.46 -14.71 -19.54
C HIS A 89 -17.25 -15.49 -20.85
N ILE A 90 -16.06 -16.06 -21.08
CA ILE A 90 -15.82 -16.92 -22.25
C ILE A 90 -16.63 -18.21 -22.15
N GLU A 91 -16.67 -18.84 -20.96
CA GLU A 91 -17.48 -20.04 -20.73
C GLU A 91 -18.99 -19.77 -20.92
N GLU A 92 -19.50 -18.64 -20.44
CA GLU A 92 -20.90 -18.25 -20.63
C GLU A 92 -21.22 -18.01 -22.12
N ILE A 93 -20.36 -17.31 -22.86
CA ILE A 93 -20.51 -17.16 -24.31
C ILE A 93 -20.51 -18.53 -25.00
N GLN A 94 -19.56 -19.40 -24.64
CA GLN A 94 -19.43 -20.71 -25.27
C GLN A 94 -20.63 -21.60 -24.95
N GLY A 95 -21.17 -21.55 -23.73
CA GLY A 95 -22.40 -22.24 -23.34
C GLY A 95 -23.64 -21.75 -24.09
N LEU A 96 -23.72 -20.45 -24.42
CA LEU A 96 -24.79 -19.89 -25.26
C LEU A 96 -24.67 -20.28 -26.74
N LEU A 97 -23.47 -20.59 -27.21
CA LEU A 97 -23.19 -20.99 -28.60
C LEU A 97 -23.38 -22.50 -28.85
N VAL A 98 -23.50 -23.33 -27.80
CA VAL A 98 -23.87 -24.74 -27.96
C VAL A 98 -25.39 -24.82 -28.14
N PRO A 99 -25.92 -25.16 -29.34
CA PRO A 99 -27.35 -25.31 -29.52
C PRO A 99 -27.86 -26.43 -28.60
N PRO A 100 -29.09 -26.32 -28.05
CA PRO A 100 -29.67 -27.42 -27.30
C PRO A 100 -29.67 -28.65 -28.20
N THR A 101 -28.94 -29.68 -27.80
CA THR A 101 -29.09 -31.00 -28.41
C THR A 101 -30.55 -31.35 -28.25
N MET A 102 -31.34 -31.27 -29.33
CA MET A 102 -32.65 -31.89 -29.37
C MET A 102 -32.41 -33.35 -29.02
N SER A 103 -32.74 -33.71 -27.78
CA SER A 103 -33.01 -35.07 -27.38
C SER A 103 -34.11 -35.53 -28.32
N THR A 104 -33.69 -36.18 -29.40
CA THR A 104 -34.55 -36.88 -30.33
C THR A 104 -35.15 -37.98 -29.48
N GLY A 105 -36.36 -37.71 -28.96
CA GLY A 105 -37.19 -38.72 -28.36
C GLY A 105 -37.42 -39.77 -29.43
N SER A 106 -36.65 -40.85 -29.36
CA SER A 106 -36.97 -42.08 -30.05
C SER A 106 -38.21 -42.64 -29.36
N SER A 107 -39.39 -42.18 -29.75
CA SER A 107 -40.59 -43.02 -29.65
C SER A 107 -40.41 -44.13 -30.70
N GLN A 108 -39.71 -45.18 -30.29
CA GLN A 108 -39.88 -46.49 -30.90
C GLN A 108 -41.06 -47.18 -30.21
N HIS A 109 -41.94 -47.70 -31.06
CA HIS A 109 -43.06 -48.62 -30.82
C HIS A 109 -44.39 -48.05 -30.35
#